data_AF-A0A0A0KYT8-F1
#
_entry.id   AF-A0A0A0KYT8-F1
#
_cell.length_a   1.000
_cell.length_b   1.000
_cell.length_c   1.000
_cell.angle_alpha   90.00
_cell.angle_beta   90.00
_cell.angle_gamma   90.00
#
_symmetry.space_group_name_H-M   'P 1'
#
loop_
_entity.id
_entity.type
_entity.pdbx_description
1 polymer ?
#
loop_
_entity_poly.entity_id
_entity_poly.type
_entity_poly.pdbx_seq_one_letter_code
_entity_poly.pdbx_strand_id
1 'polypeptide(L)'
;MKLVTPAKGTIEISKDKDPELFLLARCGLGGLGVVAEVTLQCVERQELVEHTYISNMKDIKKNHKKLLADNKHVKYLYIPYTDAIVVVTCNPISKWRGPPKFKPKYTSEEAIQHVRDLYVESLKKYSASEERDMNEFSFTELRDKLLALDPLNKEHVIKVNQAEAEFWRKSEGYRVGWSDEILGFDCGGQQWVSETCFPAGTLAKPNMKDIEYIEELKQLIEKKNIPAPAPLEQRWTARSKSPMSPASSTAEDDIFSWVGIIMYLPTSDARQRKEITEEFFHYRHLTQTLLWDQYSAFEHWAKIEVPKDKDELAALQARLRKRFPVDEYNKARRALDPNKILSNNKLEKLFSSTDTV
;
A
#
# COMPACT_ATOMS: atom_id res chain seq x y z
N MET A 1 -20.31 -17.39 -3.08
CA MET A 1 -20.39 -16.29 -2.10
C MET A 1 -21.85 -16.15 -1.71
N LYS A 2 -22.15 -16.11 -0.41
CA LYS A 2 -23.49 -15.82 0.10
C LYS A 2 -23.57 -14.36 0.52
N LEU A 3 -24.48 -13.64 -0.10
CA LEU A 3 -24.68 -12.21 0.07
C LEU A 3 -26.04 -11.97 0.72
N VAL A 4 -26.05 -11.33 1.89
CA VAL A 4 -27.28 -10.91 2.57
C VAL A 4 -27.68 -9.55 2.04
N THR A 5 -28.89 -9.49 1.47
CA THR A 5 -29.43 -8.29 0.83
C THR A 5 -30.80 -7.97 1.42
N PRO A 6 -31.14 -6.70 1.65
CA PRO A 6 -32.45 -6.33 2.19
C PRO A 6 -33.62 -6.68 1.27
N ALA A 7 -33.47 -6.60 -0.05
CA ALA A 7 -34.57 -6.87 -0.98
C ALA A 7 -34.76 -8.34 -1.33
N LYS A 8 -33.68 -9.12 -1.43
CA LYS A 8 -33.72 -10.50 -1.93
C LYS A 8 -33.38 -11.55 -0.88
N GLY A 9 -33.21 -11.15 0.38
CA GLY A 9 -32.74 -12.03 1.44
C GLY A 9 -31.29 -12.49 1.20
N THR A 10 -30.97 -13.71 1.61
CA THR A 10 -29.65 -14.31 1.35
C THR A 10 -29.64 -14.95 -0.04
N ILE A 11 -28.83 -14.38 -0.93
CA ILE A 11 -28.60 -14.91 -2.27
C ILE A 11 -27.23 -15.59 -2.34
N GLU A 12 -27.12 -16.58 -3.20
CA GLU A 12 -25.85 -17.24 -3.50
C GLU A 12 -25.43 -16.92 -4.93
N ILE A 13 -24.24 -16.37 -5.07
CA ILE A 13 -23.64 -15.94 -6.33
C ILE A 13 -22.25 -16.56 -6.49
N SER A 14 -21.90 -16.96 -7.71
CA SER A 14 -20.66 -17.65 -8.06
C SER A 14 -20.27 -17.38 -9.52
N LYS A 15 -19.20 -18.02 -10.00
CA LYS A 15 -18.81 -17.95 -11.42
C LYS A 15 -19.86 -18.59 -12.35
N ASP A 16 -20.69 -19.49 -11.83
CA ASP A 16 -21.69 -20.25 -12.59
C ASP A 16 -23.13 -19.81 -12.27
N LYS A 17 -23.31 -18.99 -11.24
CA LYS A 17 -24.61 -18.51 -10.75
C LYS A 17 -24.57 -16.98 -10.57
N ASP A 18 -25.22 -16.28 -11.48
CA ASP A 18 -25.20 -14.81 -11.59
C ASP A 18 -23.75 -14.25 -11.63
N PRO A 19 -22.99 -14.59 -12.69
CA PRO A 19 -21.57 -14.24 -12.78
C PRO A 19 -21.32 -12.73 -12.82
N GLU A 20 -22.22 -11.96 -13.42
CA GLU A 20 -22.11 -10.50 -13.48
C GLU A 20 -22.21 -9.88 -12.09
N LEU A 21 -23.24 -10.24 -11.33
CA LEU A 21 -23.38 -9.77 -9.95
C LEU A 21 -22.25 -10.30 -9.06
N PHE A 22 -21.80 -11.55 -9.26
CA PHE A 22 -20.66 -12.10 -8.55
C PHE A 22 -19.40 -11.25 -8.75
N LEU A 23 -19.03 -10.94 -10.00
CA LEU A 23 -17.84 -10.14 -10.31
C LEU A 23 -17.94 -8.72 -9.73
N LEU A 24 -19.12 -8.12 -9.76
CA LEU A 24 -19.38 -6.79 -9.21
C LEU A 24 -19.32 -6.80 -7.67
N ALA A 25 -19.96 -7.77 -7.01
CA ALA A 25 -20.03 -7.90 -5.56
C ALA A 25 -18.67 -8.21 -4.90
N ARG A 26 -17.75 -8.89 -5.60
CA ARG A 26 -16.38 -9.12 -5.10
C ARG A 26 -15.64 -7.83 -4.72
N CYS A 27 -15.99 -6.71 -5.35
CA CYS A 27 -15.48 -5.39 -5.01
C CYS A 27 -16.65 -4.40 -4.87
N GLY A 28 -17.70 -4.84 -4.15
CA GLY A 28 -18.92 -4.06 -3.96
C GLY A 28 -18.93 -3.14 -2.73
N LEU A 29 -17.82 -3.08 -1.98
CA LEU A 29 -17.63 -2.18 -0.82
C LEU A 29 -18.73 -2.27 0.26
N GLY A 30 -19.39 -3.43 0.35
CA GLY A 30 -20.53 -3.67 1.24
C GLY A 30 -21.86 -3.07 0.74
N GLY A 31 -21.85 -2.22 -0.29
CA GLY A 31 -23.04 -1.53 -0.77
C GLY A 31 -23.98 -2.40 -1.62
N LEU A 32 -23.54 -3.57 -2.07
CA LEU A 32 -24.41 -4.54 -2.79
C LEU A 32 -25.00 -5.60 -1.86
N GLY A 33 -24.58 -5.63 -0.59
CA GLY A 33 -24.95 -6.65 0.39
C GLY A 33 -23.82 -6.94 1.38
N VAL A 34 -24.18 -7.55 2.50
CA VAL A 34 -23.20 -8.05 3.48
C VAL A 34 -22.80 -9.46 3.07
N VAL A 35 -21.50 -9.70 2.88
CA VAL A 35 -20.99 -11.05 2.61
C VAL A 35 -21.06 -11.86 3.90
N ALA A 36 -22.00 -12.81 3.96
CA ALA A 36 -22.14 -13.71 5.11
C ALA A 36 -21.23 -14.93 5.01
N GLU A 37 -20.94 -15.39 3.79
CA GLU A 37 -20.05 -16.53 3.54
C GLU A 37 -19.28 -16.33 2.24
N VAL A 38 -17.97 -16.61 2.27
CA VAL A 38 -17.12 -16.61 1.09
C VAL A 38 -16.35 -17.92 1.01
N THR A 39 -16.38 -18.54 -0.16
CA THR A 39 -15.52 -19.68 -0.48
C THR A 39 -14.36 -19.17 -1.32
N LEU A 40 -13.15 -19.33 -0.81
CA LEU A 40 -11.92 -18.93 -1.49
C LEU A 40 -11.28 -20.15 -2.14
N GLN A 41 -10.87 -20.01 -3.41
CA GLN A 41 -10.10 -21.03 -4.09
C GLN A 41 -8.69 -21.06 -3.48
N CYS A 42 -8.34 -22.17 -2.83
CA CYS A 42 -6.98 -22.39 -2.33
C CYS A 42 -6.04 -22.87 -3.45
N VAL A 43 -4.77 -22.54 -3.32
CA VAL A 43 -3.68 -23.14 -4.10
C VAL A 43 -3.00 -24.21 -3.26
N GLU A 44 -2.19 -25.06 -3.91
CA GLU A 44 -1.35 -26.00 -3.18
C GLU A 44 -0.39 -25.26 -2.24
N ARG A 45 -0.25 -25.79 -1.02
CA ARG A 45 0.64 -25.23 0.00
C ARG A 45 2.08 -25.37 -0.49
N GLN A 46 2.86 -24.29 -0.39
CA GLN A 46 4.24 -24.27 -0.85
C GLN A 46 5.10 -23.43 0.08
N GLU A 47 6.38 -23.81 0.18
CA GLU A 47 7.39 -22.97 0.81
C GLU A 47 7.86 -21.88 -0.16
N LEU A 48 8.07 -20.69 0.37
CA LEU A 48 8.65 -19.57 -0.33
C LEU A 48 10.05 -19.28 0.22
N VAL A 49 10.94 -18.89 -0.67
CA VAL A 49 12.21 -18.26 -0.36
C VAL A 49 12.02 -16.76 -0.56
N GLU A 50 12.02 -16.02 0.55
CA GLU A 50 12.10 -14.56 0.57
C GLU A 50 13.57 -14.16 0.54
N HIS A 51 13.91 -13.18 -0.30
CA HIS A 51 15.22 -12.54 -0.36
C HIS A 51 15.04 -11.04 -0.22
N THR A 52 15.67 -10.49 0.82
CA THR A 52 15.67 -9.06 1.13
C THR A 52 17.07 -8.50 0.99
N TYR A 53 17.22 -7.43 0.21
CA TYR A 53 18.51 -6.78 -0.05
C TYR A 53 18.34 -5.29 -0.39
N ILE A 54 19.41 -4.50 -0.33
CA ILE A 54 19.40 -3.10 -0.74
C ILE A 54 19.82 -2.95 -2.21
N SER A 55 19.11 -2.08 -2.91
CA SER A 55 19.41 -1.61 -4.27
C SER A 55 19.32 -0.08 -4.32
N ASN A 56 19.55 0.49 -5.50
CA ASN A 56 19.35 1.91 -5.80
C ASN A 56 18.52 2.10 -7.08
N MET A 57 18.08 3.33 -7.37
CA MET A 57 17.22 3.63 -8.51
C MET A 57 17.84 3.25 -9.87
N LYS A 58 19.16 3.41 -10.02
CA LYS A 58 19.87 3.06 -11.26
C LYS A 58 19.78 1.56 -11.54
N ASP A 59 20.01 0.75 -10.51
CA ASP A 59 19.95 -0.71 -10.63
C ASP A 59 18.51 -1.22 -10.74
N ILE A 60 17.55 -0.58 -10.06
CA ILE A 60 16.13 -0.90 -10.23
C ILE A 60 15.70 -0.66 -11.66
N LYS A 61 15.95 0.52 -12.25
CA LYS A 61 15.61 0.81 -13.65
C LYS A 61 16.15 -0.23 -14.62
N LYS A 62 17.40 -0.63 -14.43
CA LYS A 62 18.08 -1.59 -15.29
C LYS A 62 17.47 -2.99 -15.16
N ASN A 63 17.11 -3.41 -13.94
CA ASN A 63 16.74 -4.78 -13.64
C ASN A 63 15.23 -5.00 -13.44
N HIS A 64 14.41 -3.95 -13.42
CA HIS A 64 13.00 -4.02 -13.03
C HIS A 64 12.21 -5.06 -13.82
N LYS A 65 12.35 -5.05 -15.16
CA LYS A 65 11.71 -6.03 -16.04
C LYS A 65 12.10 -7.47 -15.68
N LYS A 66 13.38 -7.70 -15.38
CA LYS A 66 13.88 -9.03 -14.96
C LYS A 66 13.31 -9.40 -13.59
N LEU A 67 13.25 -8.46 -12.65
CA LEU A 67 12.68 -8.69 -11.33
C LEU A 67 11.21 -9.09 -11.41
N LEU A 68 10.41 -8.42 -12.25
CA LEU A 68 9.01 -8.81 -12.49
C LEU A 68 8.87 -10.20 -13.13
N ALA A 69 9.73 -10.54 -14.09
CA ALA A 69 9.64 -11.81 -14.82
C ALA A 69 10.14 -13.00 -14.00
N ASP A 70 11.21 -12.83 -13.24
CA ASP A 70 11.89 -13.94 -12.56
C ASP A 70 11.23 -14.29 -11.22
N ASN A 71 10.50 -13.35 -10.62
CA ASN A 71 9.97 -13.48 -9.27
C ASN A 71 8.43 -13.58 -9.24
N LYS A 72 7.91 -14.49 -8.42
CA LYS A 72 6.45 -14.60 -8.19
C LYS A 72 5.91 -13.39 -7.44
N HIS A 73 6.69 -12.87 -6.49
CA HIS A 73 6.36 -11.67 -5.73
C HIS A 73 7.57 -10.73 -5.69
N VAL A 74 7.31 -9.44 -5.86
CA VAL A 74 8.30 -8.36 -5.73
C VAL A 74 7.66 -7.22 -4.95
N LYS A 75 8.40 -6.69 -3.97
CA LYS A 75 8.06 -5.47 -3.24
C LYS A 75 9.30 -4.58 -3.21
N TYR A 76 9.12 -3.29 -3.47
CA TYR A 76 10.14 -2.27 -3.22
C TYR A 76 9.69 -1.37 -2.08
N LEU A 77 10.61 -1.07 -1.18
CA LEU A 77 10.45 -0.11 -0.10
C LEU A 77 11.46 1.01 -0.34
N TYR A 78 10.99 2.13 -0.88
CA TYR A 78 11.84 3.28 -1.14
C TYR A 78 11.99 4.09 0.13
N ILE A 79 13.23 4.41 0.50
CA ILE A 79 13.53 5.23 1.68
C ILE A 79 13.71 6.68 1.18
N PRO A 80 12.77 7.61 1.48
CA PRO A 80 12.87 8.99 1.02
C PRO A 80 14.17 9.66 1.48
N TYR A 81 14.69 10.59 0.67
CA TYR A 81 15.95 11.31 0.93
C TYR A 81 17.21 10.44 1.00
N THR A 82 17.13 9.20 0.52
CA THR A 82 18.28 8.31 0.35
C THR A 82 18.28 7.69 -1.04
N ASP A 83 19.41 7.10 -1.42
CA ASP A 83 19.54 6.26 -2.60
C ASP A 83 19.04 4.82 -2.37
N ALA A 84 18.82 4.44 -1.11
CA ALA A 84 18.50 3.09 -0.69
C ALA A 84 17.06 2.69 -1.02
N ILE A 85 16.93 1.47 -1.53
CA ILE A 85 15.66 0.82 -1.84
C ILE A 85 15.76 -0.59 -1.30
N VAL A 86 14.91 -0.95 -0.35
CA VAL A 86 14.80 -2.34 0.09
C VAL A 86 14.03 -3.10 -0.97
N VAL A 87 14.64 -4.14 -1.51
CA VAL A 87 14.03 -5.04 -2.47
C VAL A 87 13.73 -6.35 -1.77
N VAL A 88 12.45 -6.72 -1.79
CA VAL A 88 11.99 -8.01 -1.28
C VAL A 88 11.44 -8.81 -2.45
N THR A 89 12.00 -9.99 -2.67
CA THR A 89 11.56 -10.92 -3.71
C THR A 89 11.19 -12.25 -3.09
N CYS A 90 10.08 -12.85 -3.53
CA CYS A 90 9.66 -14.17 -3.04
C CYS A 90 9.39 -15.13 -4.21
N ASN A 91 9.92 -16.34 -4.10
CA ASN A 91 9.75 -17.40 -5.08
C ASN A 91 9.47 -18.75 -4.41
N PRO A 92 8.76 -19.68 -5.07
CA PRO A 92 8.66 -21.06 -4.61
C PRO A 92 10.04 -21.70 -4.44
N ILE A 93 10.24 -22.47 -3.36
CA ILE A 93 11.49 -23.19 -3.11
C ILE A 93 11.87 -24.15 -4.25
N SER A 94 10.89 -24.62 -5.04
CA SER A 94 11.11 -25.48 -6.21
C SER A 94 11.94 -24.82 -7.32
N LYS A 95 12.04 -23.48 -7.35
CA LYS A 95 12.97 -22.76 -8.24
C LYS A 95 14.44 -22.85 -7.77
N TRP A 96 14.70 -23.35 -6.57
CA TRP A 96 16.01 -23.40 -5.94
C TRP A 96 16.55 -24.83 -5.89
N ARG A 97 17.89 -24.96 -5.97
CA ARG A 97 18.58 -26.24 -5.74
C ARG A 97 18.82 -26.46 -4.24
N GLY A 98 17.73 -26.44 -3.45
CA GLY A 98 17.75 -26.43 -1.99
C GLY A 98 17.80 -25.02 -1.37
N PRO A 99 17.70 -24.90 -0.03
CA PRO A 99 17.72 -23.61 0.65
C PRO A 99 18.97 -22.79 0.29
N PRO A 100 18.81 -21.47 0.07
CA PRO A 100 19.94 -20.61 -0.25
C PRO A 100 20.98 -20.64 0.88
N LYS A 101 22.24 -20.93 0.52
CA LYS A 101 23.36 -20.84 1.45
C LYS A 101 23.77 -19.38 1.57
N PHE A 102 23.31 -18.71 2.61
CA PHE A 102 23.67 -17.33 2.92
C PHE A 102 24.14 -17.23 4.36
N LYS A 103 25.29 -16.58 4.57
CA LYS A 103 25.78 -16.24 5.90
C LYS A 103 25.70 -14.72 6.03
N PRO A 104 24.84 -14.20 6.93
CA PRO A 104 24.76 -12.75 7.18
C PRO A 104 26.14 -12.19 7.49
N LYS A 105 26.46 -11.04 6.89
CA LYS A 105 27.71 -10.32 7.15
C LYS A 105 27.71 -9.67 8.54
N TYR A 106 26.53 -9.28 9.01
CA TYR A 106 26.31 -8.61 10.28
C TYR A 106 25.33 -9.41 11.13
N THR A 107 25.46 -9.26 12.44
CA THR A 107 24.49 -9.72 13.43
C THR A 107 23.29 -8.77 13.51
N SER A 108 22.18 -9.25 14.07
CA SER A 108 20.99 -8.41 14.31
C SER A 108 21.29 -7.21 15.20
N GLU A 109 22.20 -7.37 16.18
CA GLU A 109 22.64 -6.28 17.06
C GLU A 109 23.45 -5.22 16.30
N GLU A 110 24.35 -5.62 15.41
CA GLU A 110 25.10 -4.67 14.56
C GLU A 110 24.21 -3.92 13.56
N ALA A 111 23.13 -4.57 13.11
CA ALA A 111 22.15 -3.98 12.21
C ALA A 111 21.35 -2.86 12.87
N ILE A 112 20.84 -3.09 14.08
CA ILE A 112 20.00 -2.12 14.81
C ILE A 112 20.81 -0.99 15.46
N GLN A 113 22.12 -1.16 15.65
CA GLN A 113 22.96 -0.23 16.40
C GLN A 113 22.87 1.23 15.93
N HIS A 114 22.83 1.49 14.61
CA HIS A 114 22.77 2.86 14.08
C HIS A 114 21.47 3.59 14.46
N VAL A 115 20.38 2.84 14.53
CA VAL A 115 19.07 3.37 14.94
C VAL A 115 19.05 3.65 16.44
N ARG A 116 19.68 2.77 17.24
CA ARG A 116 19.86 2.99 18.69
C ARG A 116 20.73 4.22 18.97
N ASP A 117 21.86 4.36 18.26
CA ASP A 117 22.77 5.50 18.42
C ASP A 117 22.05 6.82 18.11
N LEU A 118 21.28 6.86 17.00
CA LEU A 118 20.46 8.02 16.65
C LEU A 118 19.40 8.30 17.71
N TYR A 119 18.78 7.28 18.29
CA TYR A 119 17.79 7.46 19.35
C TYR A 119 18.41 8.10 20.60
N VAL A 120 19.59 7.63 21.03
CA VAL A 120 20.34 8.23 22.14
C VAL A 120 20.71 9.70 21.88
N GLU A 121 21.21 10.01 20.67
CA GLU A 121 21.49 11.40 20.28
C GLU A 121 20.22 12.26 20.31
N SER A 122 19.11 11.72 19.81
CA SER A 122 17.84 12.44 19.71
C SER A 122 17.22 12.70 21.08
N LEU A 123 17.29 11.75 22.02
CA LEU A 123 16.84 11.95 23.40
C LEU A 123 17.57 13.15 24.05
N LYS A 124 18.89 13.26 23.85
CA LYS A 124 19.67 14.41 24.34
C LYS A 124 19.27 15.72 23.66
N LYS A 125 19.10 15.71 22.33
CA LYS A 125 18.70 16.89 21.54
C LYS A 125 17.34 17.44 21.95
N TYR A 126 16.36 16.55 22.18
CA TYR A 126 14.99 16.92 22.50
C TYR A 126 14.71 16.98 24.00
N SER A 127 15.74 16.81 24.85
CA SER A 127 15.61 16.75 26.32
C SER A 127 14.53 15.76 26.78
N ALA A 128 14.45 14.63 26.10
CA ALA A 128 13.51 13.54 26.39
C ALA A 128 14.20 12.43 27.20
N SER A 129 13.41 11.66 27.92
CA SER A 129 13.87 10.52 28.73
C SER A 129 13.22 9.22 28.27
N GLU A 130 13.95 8.12 28.42
CA GLU A 130 13.45 6.76 28.20
C GLU A 130 13.76 5.94 29.46
N GLU A 131 12.74 5.24 29.96
CA GLU A 131 12.82 4.48 31.20
C GLU A 131 13.16 3.00 30.95
N ARG A 132 12.79 2.47 29.77
CA ARG A 132 13.09 1.09 29.37
C ARG A 132 14.52 0.97 28.86
N ASP A 133 15.10 -0.23 29.01
CA ASP A 133 16.38 -0.55 28.37
C ASP A 133 16.22 -0.52 26.85
N MET A 134 17.02 0.31 26.19
CA MET A 134 17.00 0.48 24.73
C MET A 134 17.38 -0.79 23.97
N ASN A 135 18.08 -1.72 24.62
CA ASN A 135 18.43 -3.01 24.02
C ASN A 135 17.21 -3.91 23.80
N GLU A 136 16.11 -3.67 24.53
CA GLU A 136 14.86 -4.43 24.39
C GLU A 136 14.02 -4.00 23.20
N PHE A 137 14.27 -2.81 22.64
CA PHE A 137 13.45 -2.31 21.54
C PHE A 137 13.80 -3.00 20.22
N SER A 138 12.75 -3.45 19.53
CA SER A 138 12.82 -3.83 18.13
C SER A 138 13.13 -2.61 17.24
N PHE A 139 13.58 -2.87 16.01
CA PHE A 139 13.81 -1.82 15.02
C PHE A 139 12.55 -0.96 14.78
N THR A 140 11.38 -1.60 14.69
CA THR A 140 10.11 -0.90 14.46
C THR A 140 9.72 -0.01 15.65
N GLU A 141 9.94 -0.47 16.88
CA GLU A 141 9.70 0.36 18.07
C GLU A 141 10.65 1.57 18.11
N LEU A 142 11.93 1.38 17.79
CA LEU A 142 12.90 2.49 17.73
C LEU A 142 12.54 3.51 16.64
N ARG A 143 12.15 3.06 15.45
CA ARG A 143 11.67 3.95 14.38
C ARG A 143 10.47 4.77 14.84
N ASP A 144 9.47 4.12 15.43
CA ASP A 144 8.25 4.80 15.88
C ASP A 144 8.57 5.81 17.01
N LYS A 145 9.45 5.45 17.95
CA LYS A 145 9.94 6.35 19.01
C LYS A 145 10.74 7.53 18.46
N LEU A 146 11.62 7.30 17.50
CA LEU A 146 12.37 8.35 16.82
C LEU A 146 11.42 9.33 16.13
N LEU A 147 10.45 8.82 15.37
CA LEU A 147 9.46 9.66 14.69
C LEU A 147 8.58 10.43 15.69
N ALA A 148 8.25 9.86 16.85
CA ALA A 148 7.46 10.55 17.88
C ALA A 148 8.11 11.84 18.41
N LEU A 149 9.44 11.92 18.42
CA LEU A 149 10.17 13.07 18.95
C LEU A 149 9.89 14.36 18.15
N ASP A 150 9.86 14.26 16.81
CA ASP A 150 9.67 15.42 15.94
C ASP A 150 9.21 14.99 14.52
N PRO A 151 7.97 14.49 14.37
CA PRO A 151 7.50 13.77 13.19
C PRO A 151 7.37 14.64 11.93
N LEU A 152 7.34 15.97 12.10
CA LEU A 152 7.16 16.93 11.01
C LEU A 152 8.45 17.72 10.71
N ASN A 153 9.52 17.48 11.47
CA ASN A 153 10.83 18.06 11.19
C ASN A 153 11.53 17.24 10.11
N LYS A 154 11.61 17.81 8.91
CA LYS A 154 12.21 17.16 7.75
C LYS A 154 13.64 16.70 8.02
N GLU A 155 14.49 17.54 8.60
CA GLU A 155 15.88 17.21 8.89
C GLU A 155 15.99 16.03 9.87
N HIS A 156 15.09 15.97 10.85
CA HIS A 156 14.99 14.82 11.77
C HIS A 156 14.53 13.57 11.03
N VAL A 157 13.45 13.64 10.24
CA VAL A 157 12.96 12.50 9.44
C VAL A 157 14.01 11.99 8.46
N ILE A 158 14.81 12.87 7.85
CA ILE A 158 15.94 12.48 7.00
C ILE A 158 16.95 11.65 7.78
N LYS A 159 17.32 12.05 9.00
CA LYS A 159 18.23 11.26 9.85
C LYS A 159 17.64 9.89 10.18
N VAL A 160 16.33 9.82 10.50
CA VAL A 160 15.64 8.55 10.75
C VAL A 160 15.69 7.64 9.53
N ASN A 161 15.37 8.17 8.35
CA ASN A 161 15.43 7.45 7.08
C ASN A 161 16.85 6.94 6.76
N GLN A 162 17.88 7.75 7.03
CA GLN A 162 19.29 7.33 6.87
C GLN A 162 19.66 6.19 7.81
N ALA A 163 19.25 6.25 9.08
CA ALA A 163 19.47 5.16 10.04
C ALA A 163 18.72 3.88 9.65
N GLU A 164 17.49 4.00 9.14
CA GLU A 164 16.73 2.88 8.58
C GLU A 164 17.42 2.27 7.34
N ALA A 165 17.98 3.09 6.45
CA ALA A 165 18.75 2.59 5.31
C ALA A 165 19.98 1.77 5.75
N GLU A 166 20.70 2.21 6.78
CA GLU A 166 21.82 1.45 7.37
C GLU A 166 21.37 0.15 8.04
N PHE A 167 20.23 0.16 8.74
CA PHE A 167 19.63 -1.05 9.30
C PHE A 167 19.35 -2.09 8.20
N TRP A 168 18.72 -1.67 7.10
CA TRP A 168 18.40 -2.59 6.00
C TRP A 168 19.63 -3.08 5.24
N ARG A 169 20.66 -2.24 5.03
CA ARG A 169 21.95 -2.67 4.45
C ARG A 169 22.63 -3.78 5.25
N LYS A 170 22.40 -3.81 6.56
CA LYS A 170 22.95 -4.84 7.46
C LYS A 170 22.03 -6.02 7.70
N SER A 171 20.77 -5.90 7.30
CA SER A 171 19.72 -6.91 7.47
C SER A 171 19.42 -7.71 6.21
N GLU A 172 20.27 -7.61 5.18
CA GLU A 172 20.11 -8.40 3.95
C GLU A 172 20.19 -9.90 4.23
N GLY A 173 19.39 -10.68 3.52
CA GLY A 173 19.44 -12.13 3.63
C GLY A 173 18.21 -12.83 3.09
N TYR A 174 18.12 -14.10 3.48
CA TYR A 174 17.09 -15.02 2.99
C TYR A 174 16.28 -15.59 4.15
N ARG A 175 15.00 -15.79 3.91
CA ARG A 175 14.09 -16.52 4.79
C ARG A 175 13.38 -17.60 3.99
N VAL A 176 13.20 -18.76 4.59
CA VAL A 176 12.42 -19.87 4.04
C VAL A 176 11.29 -20.18 5.01
N GLY A 177 10.08 -20.27 4.51
CA GLY A 177 8.91 -20.57 5.32
C GLY A 177 7.70 -20.85 4.45
N TRP A 178 6.58 -21.19 5.07
CA TRP A 178 5.35 -21.43 4.34
C TRP A 178 4.80 -20.15 3.72
N SER A 179 4.08 -20.27 2.59
CA SER A 179 3.61 -19.10 1.85
C SER A 179 2.76 -18.13 2.67
N ASP A 180 1.96 -18.64 3.61
CA ASP A 180 1.14 -17.86 4.54
C ASP A 180 1.97 -17.13 5.61
N GLU A 181 3.09 -17.73 6.05
CA GLU A 181 4.02 -17.13 7.01
C GLU A 181 4.91 -16.07 6.35
N ILE A 182 5.39 -16.32 5.12
CA ILE A 182 6.26 -15.41 4.38
C ILE A 182 5.51 -14.20 3.83
N LEU A 183 4.29 -14.40 3.33
CA LEU A 183 3.51 -13.30 2.75
C LEU A 183 2.70 -12.53 3.80
N GLY A 184 2.57 -13.08 5.01
CA GLY A 184 2.02 -12.38 6.16
C GLY A 184 2.96 -11.26 6.60
N PHE A 185 2.39 -10.12 7.00
CA PHE A 185 3.14 -9.04 7.62
C PHE A 185 2.31 -8.41 8.73
N ASP A 186 2.98 -7.97 9.79
CA ASP A 186 2.35 -7.21 10.85
C ASP A 186 2.33 -5.72 10.48
N CYS A 187 1.14 -5.12 10.50
CA CYS A 187 0.99 -3.69 10.35
C CYS A 187 1.26 -3.08 11.74
N GLY A 188 2.52 -2.76 12.05
CA GLY A 188 2.95 -2.28 13.38
C GLY A 188 2.13 -1.12 13.98
N GLY A 189 2.72 0.08 14.08
CA GLY A 189 2.02 1.24 14.64
C GLY A 189 0.84 1.74 13.78
N GLN A 190 0.03 2.64 14.35
CA GLN A 190 -1.00 3.34 13.58
C GLN A 190 -0.37 4.27 12.53
N GLN A 191 -0.92 4.28 11.33
CA GLN A 191 -0.40 5.05 10.21
C GLN A 191 -1.50 5.53 9.29
N TRP A 192 -1.31 6.72 8.74
CA TRP A 192 -2.03 7.16 7.55
C TRP A 192 -1.36 6.56 6.31
N VAL A 193 -2.17 6.01 5.41
CA VAL A 193 -1.69 5.44 4.15
C VAL A 193 -2.61 5.90 3.03
N SER A 194 -2.03 6.43 1.96
CA SER A 194 -2.71 6.58 0.68
C SER A 194 -2.04 5.65 -0.31
N GLU A 195 -2.82 4.75 -0.93
CA GLU A 195 -2.30 3.78 -1.87
C GLU A 195 -3.04 3.93 -3.20
N THR A 196 -2.29 3.96 -4.29
CA THR A 196 -2.80 4.12 -5.65
C THR A 196 -2.42 2.94 -6.52
N CYS A 197 -3.25 2.65 -7.52
CA CYS A 197 -3.09 1.56 -8.45
C CYS A 197 -3.14 2.07 -9.88
N PHE A 198 -2.22 1.65 -10.72
CA PHE A 198 -2.18 2.03 -12.14
C PHE A 198 -1.56 0.93 -13.01
N PRO A 199 -1.91 0.90 -14.32
CA PRO A 199 -1.42 -0.12 -15.24
C PRO A 199 0.08 0.03 -15.53
N ALA A 200 0.82 -1.08 -15.46
CA ALA A 200 2.26 -1.15 -15.68
C ALA A 200 2.64 -1.93 -16.96
N GLY A 201 1.70 -2.09 -17.89
CA GLY A 201 1.88 -2.89 -19.12
C GLY A 201 1.68 -4.37 -18.84
N THR A 202 2.53 -5.23 -19.41
CA THR A 202 2.48 -6.69 -19.21
C THR A 202 3.82 -7.20 -18.68
N LEU A 203 3.88 -8.42 -18.15
CA LEU A 203 5.17 -9.03 -17.74
C LEU A 203 6.16 -9.14 -18.92
N ALA A 204 5.67 -9.42 -20.13
CA ALA A 204 6.50 -9.53 -21.32
C ALA A 204 7.06 -8.17 -21.77
N LYS A 205 6.26 -7.10 -21.61
CA LYS A 205 6.61 -5.74 -21.99
C LYS A 205 6.11 -4.74 -20.94
N PRO A 206 6.79 -4.63 -19.78
CA PRO A 206 6.48 -3.60 -18.80
C PRO A 206 6.70 -2.22 -19.44
N ASN A 207 5.80 -1.28 -19.16
CA ASN A 207 5.86 0.06 -19.75
C ASN A 207 6.76 1.02 -18.97
N MET A 208 7.33 0.59 -17.83
CA MET A 208 8.22 1.34 -16.94
C MET A 208 7.61 2.56 -16.24
N LYS A 209 6.32 2.84 -16.48
CA LYS A 209 5.61 3.97 -15.83
C LYS A 209 5.54 3.85 -14.32
N ASP A 210 5.61 2.64 -13.80
CA ASP A 210 5.70 2.31 -12.39
C ASP A 210 6.98 2.77 -11.73
N ILE A 211 8.11 2.69 -12.42
CA ILE A 211 9.38 3.22 -11.93
C ILE A 211 9.46 4.74 -12.14
N GLU A 212 8.97 5.24 -13.28
CA GLU A 212 8.89 6.69 -13.55
C GLU A 212 8.03 7.41 -12.50
N TYR A 213 6.87 6.83 -12.13
CA TYR A 213 6.00 7.35 -11.07
C TYR A 213 6.76 7.57 -9.76
N ILE A 214 7.57 6.59 -9.33
CA ILE A 214 8.31 6.69 -8.08
C ILE A 214 9.41 7.75 -8.15
N GLU A 215 10.09 7.89 -9.29
CA GLU A 215 11.07 8.97 -9.44
C GLU A 215 10.44 10.34 -9.29
N GLU A 216 9.32 10.57 -9.98
CA GLU A 216 8.60 11.83 -9.87
C GLU A 216 8.04 12.05 -8.47
N LEU A 217 7.58 10.99 -7.80
CA LEU A 217 7.15 11.06 -6.40
C LEU A 217 8.31 11.44 -5.47
N LYS A 218 9.50 10.85 -5.64
CA LYS A 218 10.69 11.22 -4.86
C LYS A 218 11.12 12.67 -5.12
N GLN A 219 11.11 13.10 -6.38
CA GLN A 219 11.38 14.50 -6.74
C GLN A 219 10.34 15.45 -6.15
N LEU A 220 9.06 15.07 -6.13
CA LEU A 220 7.99 15.84 -5.52
C LEU A 220 8.21 16.02 -4.01
N ILE A 221 8.54 14.94 -3.30
CA ILE A 221 8.86 14.95 -1.86
C ILE A 221 9.97 15.97 -1.58
N GLU A 222 11.08 15.88 -2.33
CA GLU A 222 12.22 16.78 -2.15
C GLU A 222 11.86 18.24 -2.49
N LYS A 223 11.23 18.48 -3.64
CA LYS A 223 10.86 19.81 -4.09
C LYS A 223 9.86 20.50 -3.16
N LYS A 224 8.99 19.74 -2.52
CA LYS A 224 7.96 20.24 -1.60
C LYS A 224 8.39 20.17 -0.13
N ASN A 225 9.61 19.74 0.16
CA ASN A 225 10.16 19.62 1.52
C ASN A 225 9.30 18.77 2.46
N ILE A 226 8.69 17.70 1.95
CA ILE A 226 7.76 16.87 2.71
C ILE A 226 8.55 16.03 3.71
N PRO A 227 8.24 16.03 5.02
CA PRO A 227 8.91 15.18 6.02
C PRO A 227 8.46 13.72 5.90
N ALA A 228 8.66 13.10 4.74
CA ALA A 228 8.16 11.76 4.42
C ALA A 228 9.02 10.67 5.08
N PRO A 229 8.46 9.93 6.07
CA PRO A 229 9.15 8.80 6.66
C PRO A 229 9.16 7.60 5.70
N ALA A 230 10.13 6.70 5.88
CA ALA A 230 10.16 5.45 5.15
C ALA A 230 9.10 4.44 5.62
N PRO A 231 8.63 3.54 4.75
CA PRO A 231 8.91 3.48 3.31
C PRO A 231 7.80 4.09 2.44
N LEU A 232 8.14 4.48 1.20
CA LEU A 232 7.17 4.43 0.11
C LEU A 232 7.10 2.98 -0.36
N GLU A 233 5.92 2.37 -0.33
CA GLU A 233 5.76 0.98 -0.70
C GLU A 233 5.35 0.85 -2.16
N GLN A 234 5.95 -0.10 -2.89
CA GLN A 234 5.50 -0.48 -4.22
C GLN A 234 5.41 -1.99 -4.39
N ARG A 235 4.28 -2.45 -4.96
CA ARG A 235 3.96 -3.86 -5.21
C ARG A 235 3.28 -4.02 -6.57
N TRP A 236 3.27 -5.25 -7.09
CA TRP A 236 2.60 -5.57 -8.35
C TRP A 236 1.58 -6.68 -8.18
N THR A 237 0.53 -6.63 -9.00
CA THR A 237 -0.48 -7.69 -9.12
C THR A 237 -0.80 -7.93 -10.59
N ALA A 238 -1.25 -9.14 -10.89
CA ALA A 238 -1.99 -9.38 -12.13
C ALA A 238 -3.33 -8.66 -12.07
N ARG A 239 -3.91 -8.39 -13.24
CA ARG A 239 -5.25 -7.80 -13.36
C ARG A 239 -6.31 -8.51 -12.50
N SER A 240 -7.36 -7.77 -12.19
CA SER A 240 -8.60 -8.28 -11.63
C SER A 240 -9.68 -8.41 -12.69
N LYS A 241 -10.48 -9.48 -12.61
CA LYS A 241 -11.73 -9.61 -13.38
C LYS A 241 -12.90 -8.81 -12.76
N SER A 242 -12.74 -8.27 -11.54
CA SER A 242 -13.81 -7.50 -10.88
C SER A 242 -13.81 -6.10 -11.46
N PRO A 243 -14.89 -5.61 -12.06
CA PRO A 243 -14.85 -4.36 -12.79
C PRO A 243 -14.66 -3.14 -11.86
N MET A 244 -15.09 -3.25 -10.59
CA MET A 244 -14.85 -2.22 -9.57
C MET A 244 -13.43 -2.25 -8.99
N SER A 245 -12.57 -3.23 -9.32
CA SER A 245 -11.20 -3.24 -8.80
C SER A 245 -10.34 -2.16 -9.48
N PRO A 246 -9.51 -1.39 -8.75
CA PRO A 246 -8.55 -0.47 -9.39
C PRO A 246 -7.63 -1.16 -10.41
N ALA A 247 -7.29 -2.42 -10.15
CA ALA A 247 -6.51 -3.29 -11.03
C ALA A 247 -7.36 -4.01 -12.10
N SER A 248 -8.58 -3.54 -12.42
CA SER A 248 -9.44 -4.19 -13.42
C SER A 248 -8.93 -3.96 -14.85
N SER A 249 -8.88 -5.01 -15.66
CA SER A 249 -8.59 -4.92 -17.09
C SER A 249 -9.26 -6.04 -17.87
N THR A 250 -9.64 -5.74 -19.11
CA THR A 250 -10.10 -6.71 -20.12
C THR A 250 -8.93 -7.42 -20.78
N ALA A 251 -7.73 -6.83 -20.81
CA ALA A 251 -6.54 -7.46 -21.37
C ALA A 251 -5.96 -8.45 -20.36
N GLU A 252 -5.80 -9.71 -20.78
CA GLU A 252 -5.51 -10.85 -19.88
C GLU A 252 -4.17 -10.76 -19.15
N ASP A 253 -3.17 -10.18 -19.83
CA ASP A 253 -1.76 -10.17 -19.38
C ASP A 253 -1.35 -8.86 -18.68
N ASP A 254 -2.31 -7.95 -18.46
CA ASP A 254 -2.05 -6.68 -17.80
C ASP A 254 -1.60 -6.90 -16.35
N ILE A 255 -0.57 -6.15 -15.97
CA ILE A 255 -0.10 -6.00 -14.60
C ILE A 255 -0.35 -4.59 -14.10
N PHE A 256 -0.49 -4.48 -12.79
CA PHE A 256 -0.75 -3.21 -12.10
C PHE A 256 0.27 -2.99 -11.00
N SER A 257 0.76 -1.76 -10.91
CA SER A 257 1.59 -1.28 -9.82
C SER A 257 0.71 -0.64 -8.75
N TRP A 258 0.98 -0.96 -7.49
CA TRP A 258 0.40 -0.34 -6.30
C TRP A 258 1.48 0.46 -5.62
N VAL A 259 1.25 1.76 -5.40
CA VAL A 259 2.18 2.66 -4.71
C VAL A 259 1.51 3.27 -3.50
N GLY A 260 2.09 3.05 -2.32
CA GLY A 260 1.64 3.57 -1.04
C GLY A 260 2.57 4.64 -0.47
N ILE A 261 2.00 5.78 -0.09
CA ILE A 261 2.66 6.81 0.74
C ILE A 261 2.17 6.69 2.18
N ILE A 262 3.05 6.94 3.15
CA ILE A 262 2.80 6.69 4.58
C ILE A 262 3.20 7.90 5.42
N MET A 263 2.40 8.19 6.44
CA MET A 263 2.78 9.05 7.58
C MET A 263 2.39 8.31 8.87
N TYR A 264 3.36 8.06 9.75
CA TYR A 264 3.10 7.36 11.02
C TYR A 264 2.35 8.27 11.99
N LEU A 265 1.54 7.66 12.86
CA LEU A 265 0.90 8.32 13.99
C LEU A 265 1.49 7.77 15.31
N PRO A 266 2.79 8.04 15.57
CA PRO A 266 3.57 7.36 16.61
C PRO A 266 3.26 7.84 18.05
N THR A 267 2.38 8.83 18.18
CA THR A 267 2.07 9.53 19.43
C THR A 267 0.59 9.39 19.79
N SER A 268 0.28 9.47 21.08
CA SER A 268 -1.09 9.61 21.58
C SER A 268 -1.52 11.08 21.73
N ASP A 269 -0.61 12.04 21.58
CA ASP A 269 -0.92 13.48 21.69
C ASP A 269 -1.85 13.93 20.55
N ALA A 270 -3.03 14.44 20.93
CA ALA A 270 -4.08 14.77 19.98
C ALA A 270 -3.69 15.91 19.03
N ARG A 271 -2.88 16.87 19.49
CA ARG A 271 -2.46 18.02 18.68
C ARG A 271 -1.44 17.58 17.62
N GLN A 272 -0.40 16.87 18.02
CA GLN A 272 0.62 16.36 17.10
C GLN A 272 0.01 15.39 16.08
N ARG A 273 -0.92 14.52 16.49
CA ARG A 273 -1.67 13.66 15.56
C ARG A 273 -2.48 14.45 14.54
N LYS A 274 -3.10 15.56 14.95
CA LYS A 274 -3.84 16.45 14.05
C LYS A 274 -2.90 17.09 13.03
N GLU A 275 -1.77 17.63 13.48
CA GLU A 275 -0.75 18.24 12.61
C GLU A 275 -0.19 17.22 11.60
N ILE A 276 0.11 15.99 12.03
CA ILE A 276 0.52 14.90 11.13
C ILE A 276 -0.56 14.56 10.11
N THR A 277 -1.83 14.53 10.55
CA THR A 277 -2.96 14.23 9.67
C THR A 277 -3.12 15.31 8.60
N GLU A 278 -2.98 16.58 8.96
CA GLU A 278 -3.03 17.71 8.02
C GLU A 278 -1.88 17.63 7.01
N GLU A 279 -0.65 17.34 7.45
CA GLU A 279 0.49 17.16 6.56
C GLU A 279 0.31 15.94 5.62
N PHE A 280 -0.20 14.82 6.12
CA PHE A 280 -0.50 13.65 5.29
C PHE A 280 -1.51 13.99 4.18
N PHE A 281 -2.58 14.73 4.49
CA PHE A 281 -3.55 15.12 3.48
C PHE A 281 -3.00 16.15 2.49
N HIS A 282 -2.12 17.04 2.93
CA HIS A 282 -1.38 17.92 2.04
C HIS A 282 -0.50 17.11 1.06
N TYR A 283 0.31 16.19 1.58
CA TYR A 283 1.14 15.29 0.79
C TYR A 283 0.31 14.47 -0.21
N ARG A 284 -0.77 13.82 0.25
CA ARG A 284 -1.70 13.08 -0.63
C ARG A 284 -2.25 13.98 -1.74
N HIS A 285 -2.72 15.18 -1.40
CA HIS A 285 -3.27 16.12 -2.38
C HIS A 285 -2.25 16.52 -3.46
N LEU A 286 -0.98 16.71 -3.09
CA LEU A 286 0.10 16.96 -4.05
C LEU A 286 0.28 15.77 -5.01
N THR A 287 0.27 14.52 -4.52
CA THR A 287 0.35 13.35 -5.41
C THR A 287 -0.87 13.25 -6.33
N GLN A 288 -2.06 13.56 -5.81
CA GLN A 288 -3.32 13.51 -6.56
C GLN A 288 -3.32 14.51 -7.72
N THR A 289 -2.94 15.76 -7.45
CA THR A 289 -3.01 16.86 -8.41
C THR A 289 -1.87 16.82 -9.42
N LEU A 290 -0.70 16.31 -9.04
CA LEU A 290 0.50 16.37 -9.90
C LEU A 290 0.82 15.04 -10.58
N LEU A 291 0.42 13.89 -10.00
CA LEU A 291 0.86 12.58 -10.50
C LEU A 291 -0.28 11.68 -11.00
N TRP A 292 -1.45 11.68 -10.38
CA TRP A 292 -2.38 10.56 -10.62
C TRP A 292 -2.96 10.54 -12.03
N ASP A 293 -3.26 11.68 -12.64
CA ASP A 293 -3.88 11.71 -13.98
C ASP A 293 -2.94 11.25 -15.07
N GLN A 294 -1.68 11.70 -15.05
CA GLN A 294 -0.68 11.31 -16.05
C GLN A 294 -0.40 9.80 -16.07
N TYR A 295 -0.53 9.15 -14.91
CA TYR A 295 -0.31 7.70 -14.76
C TYR A 295 -1.61 6.89 -14.79
N SER A 296 -2.78 7.53 -14.92
CA SER A 296 -4.08 6.86 -14.78
C SER A 296 -4.20 6.08 -13.46
N ALA A 297 -3.72 6.70 -12.38
CA ALA A 297 -3.70 6.12 -11.04
C ALA A 297 -5.02 6.33 -10.31
N PHE A 298 -5.52 5.25 -9.72
CA PHE A 298 -6.77 5.24 -8.95
C PHE A 298 -6.49 4.74 -7.55
N GLU A 299 -7.08 5.40 -6.57
CA GLU A 299 -6.89 5.06 -5.18
C GLU A 299 -7.43 3.67 -4.87
N HIS A 300 -6.76 3.00 -3.94
CA HIS A 300 -7.30 1.83 -3.28
C HIS A 300 -8.57 2.23 -2.51
N TRP A 301 -9.67 1.46 -2.65
CA TRP A 301 -10.97 1.82 -2.06
C TRP A 301 -10.95 2.03 -0.55
N ALA A 302 -10.10 1.29 0.18
CA ALA A 302 -9.95 1.49 1.62
C ALA A 302 -9.31 2.84 2.00
N LYS A 303 -8.70 3.55 1.05
CA LYS A 303 -7.90 4.77 1.26
C LYS A 303 -8.52 6.02 0.64
N ILE A 304 -9.59 5.87 -0.15
CA ILE A 304 -10.30 7.00 -0.73
C ILE A 304 -10.89 7.85 0.38
N GLU A 305 -10.71 9.17 0.35
CA GLU A 305 -11.36 10.07 1.28
C GLU A 305 -12.40 10.91 0.57
N VAL A 306 -13.46 11.29 1.30
CA VAL A 306 -14.54 12.06 0.74
C VAL A 306 -14.29 13.54 1.00
N PRO A 307 -14.11 14.36 -0.05
CA PRO A 307 -13.90 15.78 0.11
C PRO A 307 -15.06 16.45 0.83
N LYS A 308 -14.72 17.50 1.60
CA LYS A 308 -15.73 18.38 2.21
C LYS A 308 -16.22 19.41 1.20
N ASP A 309 -15.32 19.86 0.32
CA ASP A 309 -15.64 20.78 -0.75
C ASP A 309 -16.52 20.12 -1.82
N LYS A 310 -17.48 20.87 -2.34
CA LYS A 310 -18.48 20.35 -3.28
C LYS A 310 -17.91 20.12 -4.67
N ASP A 311 -17.01 21.00 -5.11
CA ASP A 311 -16.41 20.92 -6.44
C ASP A 311 -15.37 19.78 -6.47
N GLU A 312 -14.60 19.61 -5.39
CA GLU A 312 -13.73 18.45 -5.21
C GLU A 312 -14.51 17.14 -5.16
N LEU A 313 -15.68 17.11 -4.51
CA LEU A 313 -16.54 15.93 -4.48
C LEU A 313 -17.08 15.61 -5.88
N ALA A 314 -17.53 16.61 -6.65
CA ALA A 314 -17.98 16.42 -8.02
C ALA A 314 -16.85 15.91 -8.93
N ALA A 315 -15.64 16.45 -8.78
CA ALA A 315 -14.45 15.99 -9.48
C ALA A 315 -14.11 14.53 -9.13
N LEU A 316 -14.21 14.15 -7.86
CA LEU A 316 -14.03 12.77 -7.41
C LEU A 316 -15.07 11.83 -8.03
N GLN A 317 -16.36 12.20 -8.00
CA GLN A 317 -17.43 11.41 -8.60
C GLN A 317 -17.22 11.22 -10.11
N ALA A 318 -16.87 12.28 -10.82
CA ALA A 318 -16.56 12.23 -12.25
C ALA A 318 -15.35 11.32 -12.54
N ARG A 319 -14.29 11.42 -11.72
CA ARG A 319 -13.11 10.55 -11.80
C ARG A 319 -13.47 9.08 -11.62
N LEU A 320 -14.27 8.74 -10.61
CA LEU A 320 -14.69 7.36 -10.36
C LEU A 320 -15.54 6.81 -11.50
N ARG A 321 -16.53 7.60 -11.96
CA ARG A 321 -17.42 7.20 -13.07
C ARG A 321 -16.68 7.02 -14.40
N LYS A 322 -15.58 7.75 -14.61
CA LYS A 322 -14.71 7.56 -15.79
C LYS A 322 -14.03 6.19 -15.81
N ARG A 323 -13.74 5.60 -14.64
CA ARG A 323 -12.96 4.35 -14.53
C ARG A 323 -13.80 3.12 -14.22
N PHE A 324 -14.82 3.26 -13.39
CA PHE A 324 -15.58 2.16 -12.83
C PHE A 324 -17.01 2.17 -13.36
N PRO A 325 -17.69 1.01 -13.46
CA PRO A 325 -19.09 0.90 -13.90
C PRO A 325 -20.05 1.37 -12.80
N VAL A 326 -19.99 2.67 -12.47
CA VAL A 326 -20.74 3.27 -11.36
C VAL A 326 -22.26 3.16 -11.58
N ASP A 327 -22.71 3.18 -12.83
CA ASP A 327 -24.13 3.10 -13.16
C ASP A 327 -24.69 1.69 -12.97
N GLU A 328 -23.95 0.69 -13.43
CA GLU A 328 -24.27 -0.72 -13.20
C GLU A 328 -24.21 -1.05 -11.71
N TYR A 329 -23.22 -0.52 -10.99
CA TYR A 329 -23.11 -0.62 -9.54
C TYR A 329 -24.33 -0.01 -8.84
N ASN A 330 -24.72 1.22 -9.21
CA ASN A 330 -25.87 1.90 -8.63
C ASN A 330 -27.19 1.20 -8.96
N LYS A 331 -27.33 0.67 -10.17
CA LYS A 331 -28.49 -0.14 -10.57
C LYS A 331 -28.58 -1.41 -9.71
N ALA A 332 -27.48 -2.13 -9.55
CA ALA A 332 -27.43 -3.33 -8.70
C ALA A 332 -27.76 -2.99 -7.24
N ARG A 333 -27.19 -1.89 -6.73
CA ARG A 333 -27.43 -1.39 -5.37
C ARG A 333 -28.91 -1.10 -5.12
N ARG A 334 -29.59 -0.40 -6.03
CA ARG A 334 -31.05 -0.14 -5.93
C ARG A 334 -31.87 -1.42 -5.96
N ALA A 335 -31.45 -2.42 -6.75
CA ALA A 335 -32.16 -3.69 -6.86
C ALA A 335 -31.98 -4.60 -5.64
N LEU A 336 -30.86 -4.49 -4.91
CA LEU A 336 -30.53 -5.34 -3.77
C LEU A 336 -30.86 -4.69 -2.42
N ASP A 337 -30.80 -3.36 -2.35
CA ASP A 337 -31.07 -2.56 -1.16
C ASP A 337 -31.80 -1.24 -1.52
N PRO A 338 -33.09 -1.31 -1.89
CA PRO A 338 -33.87 -0.15 -2.33
C PRO A 338 -34.06 0.91 -1.24
N ASN A 339 -34.01 0.49 0.03
CA ASN A 339 -34.17 1.36 1.19
C ASN A 339 -32.82 1.88 1.73
N LYS A 340 -31.69 1.56 1.07
CA LYS A 340 -30.34 2.00 1.46
C LYS A 340 -29.97 1.62 2.91
N ILE A 341 -30.44 0.47 3.39
CA ILE A 341 -30.18 -0.03 4.75
C ILE A 341 -28.68 -0.32 4.96
N LEU A 342 -28.00 -0.83 3.94
CA LEU A 342 -26.57 -1.17 3.95
C LEU A 342 -25.70 -0.01 3.44
N SER A 343 -26.20 1.22 3.57
CA SER A 343 -25.51 2.42 3.12
C SER A 343 -24.76 3.14 4.24
N ASN A 344 -23.74 3.90 3.86
CA ASN A 344 -23.11 4.90 4.71
C ASN A 344 -22.83 6.17 3.91
N ASN A 345 -22.49 7.26 4.61
CA ASN A 345 -22.20 8.56 4.00
C ASN A 345 -21.12 8.49 2.90
N LYS A 346 -20.13 7.61 3.06
CA LYS A 346 -19.06 7.43 2.07
C LYS A 346 -19.61 6.83 0.77
N LEU A 347 -20.39 5.74 0.85
CA LEU A 347 -21.00 5.13 -0.32
C LEU A 347 -22.00 6.05 -1.04
N GLU A 348 -22.83 6.79 -0.30
CA GLU A 348 -23.76 7.77 -0.90
C GLU A 348 -23.02 8.87 -1.66
N LYS A 349 -21.92 9.37 -1.11
CA LYS A 349 -21.15 10.44 -1.74
C LYS A 349 -20.32 9.95 -2.92
N LEU A 350 -19.71 8.76 -2.84
CA LEU A 350 -18.90 8.22 -3.93
C LEU A 350 -19.75 7.76 -5.13
N PHE A 351 -20.91 7.18 -4.85
CA PHE A 351 -21.80 6.60 -5.86
C PHE A 351 -23.19 7.23 -5.80
N SER A 352 -23.23 8.56 -5.92
CA SER A 352 -24.49 9.28 -6.00
C SER A 352 -25.30 8.82 -7.21
N SER A 353 -26.62 8.68 -7.03
CA SER A 353 -27.53 8.45 -8.14
C SER A 353 -27.84 9.80 -8.77
N THR A 354 -27.73 9.89 -10.10
CA THR A 354 -28.10 11.11 -10.85
C THR A 354 -29.62 11.36 -10.89
N ASP A 355 -30.42 10.42 -10.40
CA ASP A 355 -31.89 10.46 -10.44
C ASP A 355 -32.52 11.30 -9.29
N THR A 356 -31.72 12.09 -8.58
CA THR A 356 -32.19 13.15 -7.67
C THR A 356 -31.84 14.51 -8.26
N VAL A 357 -32.56 14.89 -9.31
CA VAL A 357 -32.77 16.30 -9.71
C VAL A 357 -34.27 16.53 -9.72
#